data_AF-A0A357AJH5-F1
#
_entry.id   AF-A0A357AJH5-F1
#
_cell.length_a   1.000
_cell.length_b   1.000
_cell.length_c   1.000
_cell.angle_alpha   90.00
_cell.angle_beta   90.00
_cell.angle_gamma   90.00
#
_symmetry.space_group_name_H-M   'P 1'
#
loop_
_entity.id
_entity.type
_entity.pdbx_description
1 polymer ?
#
loop_
_entity_poly.entity_id
_entity_poly.type
_entity_poly.pdbx_seq_one_letter_code
_entity_poly.pdbx_strand_id
1 'polypeptide(L)' 'STISELNKKAYVHIEDWRNRPLQGGKYPYAYVDGIYLRRNWGGEYENVAILVAIAVNEAGYREV' A
#
# COMPACT_ATOMS: atom_id res chain seq x y z
N SER A 1 16.42 12.15 17.52
CA SER A 1 15.39 12.56 16.54
C SER A 1 15.56 11.90 15.15
N THR A 2 16.42 10.88 15.03
CA THR A 2 16.85 10.28 13.75
C THR A 2 15.78 9.42 13.06
N ILE A 3 14.87 8.81 13.82
CA ILE A 3 13.82 7.91 13.29
C ILE A 3 12.70 8.70 12.58
N SER A 4 12.36 9.91 13.04
CA SER A 4 11.31 10.73 12.41
C SER A 4 11.72 11.22 11.02
N GLU A 5 12.99 11.63 10.87
CA GLU A 5 13.59 12.03 9.60
C GLU A 5 13.64 10.88 8.59
N LEU A 6 14.03 9.68 9.03
CA LEU A 6 14.05 8.48 8.20
C LEU A 6 12.63 8.09 7.73
N ASN A 7 11.63 8.19 8.62
CA ASN A 7 10.24 7.94 8.27
C ASN A 7 9.72 8.96 7.24
N LYS A 8 10.06 10.25 7.38
CA LYS A 8 9.68 11.28 6.38
C LYS A 8 10.21 10.97 4.99
N LYS A 9 11.45 10.47 4.87
CA LYS A 9 12.01 10.04 3.59
C LYS A 9 11.28 8.83 3.01
N ALA A 10 10.90 7.88 3.86
CA ALA A 10 10.10 6.72 3.45
C ALA A 10 8.70 7.12 2.94
N TYR A 11 8.06 8.14 3.52
CA TYR A 11 6.75 8.62 3.05
C TYR A 11 6.75 9.08 1.59
N VAL A 12 7.80 9.77 1.15
CA VAL A 12 7.92 10.21 -0.25
C VAL A 12 7.98 9.00 -1.18
N HIS A 13 8.81 8.01 -0.86
CA HIS A 13 8.91 6.79 -1.65
C HIS A 13 7.62 5.94 -1.65
N ILE A 14 6.87 5.94 -0.55
CA ILE A 14 5.56 5.28 -0.47
C ILE A 14 4.56 5.97 -1.39
N GLU A 15 4.48 7.30 -1.36
CA GLU A 15 3.56 8.05 -2.21
C GLU A 15 3.92 7.93 -3.70
N ASP A 16 5.20 7.97 -4.03
CA ASP A 16 5.68 7.73 -5.40
C ASP A 16 5.31 6.33 -5.88
N TRP A 17 5.47 5.32 -5.02
CA TRP A 17 5.12 3.94 -5.35
C TRP A 17 3.61 3.73 -5.50
N ARG A 18 2.79 4.36 -4.65
CA ARG A 18 1.31 4.28 -4.72
C ARG A 18 0.73 4.94 -5.98
N ASN A 19 1.37 6.00 -6.47
CA ASN A 19 0.91 6.74 -7.63
C ASN A 19 1.61 6.33 -8.94
N ARG A 20 2.47 5.31 -8.91
CA ARG A 20 3.15 4.82 -10.12
C ARG A 20 2.12 4.26 -11.11
N PRO A 21 2.28 4.51 -12.42
CA PRO A 21 1.43 3.89 -13.41
C PRO A 21 1.61 2.38 -13.41
N LEU A 22 0.50 1.65 -13.49
CA LEU A 22 0.46 0.21 -13.67
C LEU A 22 0.91 -0.12 -15.10
N GLN A 23 1.98 -0.90 -15.24
CA GLN A 23 2.66 -1.12 -16.53
C GLN A 23 2.27 -2.45 -17.21
N GLY A 24 1.56 -3.33 -16.51
CA GLY A 24 1.18 -4.67 -16.98
C GLY A 24 0.06 -4.71 -18.03
N GLY A 25 -0.43 -3.56 -18.51
CA GLY A 25 -1.50 -3.51 -19.50
C GLY A 25 -2.83 -4.02 -18.94
N LYS A 26 -3.30 -5.18 -19.40
CA LYS A 26 -4.53 -5.81 -18.89
C LYS A 26 -4.21 -6.73 -17.71
N TYR A 27 -5.09 -6.71 -16.71
CA TYR A 27 -5.01 -7.57 -15.54
C TYR A 27 -6.21 -8.53 -15.53
N PRO A 28 -6.09 -9.72 -16.15
CA PRO A 28 -7.19 -10.69 -16.20
C PRO A 28 -7.65 -11.17 -14.82
N TYR A 29 -6.78 -11.11 -13.81
CA TYR A 29 -7.11 -11.47 -12.43
C TYR A 29 -6.69 -10.37 -11.46
N ALA A 30 -7.59 -10.00 -10.55
CA ALA A 30 -7.31 -9.08 -9.46
C ALA A 30 -7.93 -9.61 -8.16
N TYR A 31 -7.17 -9.50 -7.08
CA TYR A 31 -7.56 -9.88 -5.73
C TYR A 31 -7.45 -8.66 -4.83
N VAL A 32 -8.37 -8.52 -3.88
CA VAL A 32 -8.31 -7.49 -2.86
C VAL A 32 -8.31 -8.18 -1.50
N ASP A 33 -7.29 -7.90 -0.69
CA ASP A 33 -7.19 -8.37 0.69
C ASP A 33 -7.35 -7.20 1.66
N GLY A 34 -7.90 -7.47 2.84
CA GLY A 34 -8.20 -6.47 3.86
C GLY A 34 -7.51 -6.80 5.17
N ILE A 35 -6.62 -5.91 5.61
CA ILE A 35 -5.96 -6.01 6.91
C ILE A 35 -6.61 -4.99 7.86
N TYR A 36 -7.04 -5.47 9.01
CA TYR A 36 -7.61 -4.63 10.05
C TYR A 36 -6.57 -4.36 11.14
N LEU A 37 -6.26 -3.08 11.36
CA LEU A 37 -5.31 -2.64 12.37
C LEU A 37 -5.97 -1.66 13.32
N ARG A 38 -5.67 -1.80 14.61
CA ARG A 38 -6.11 -0.86 15.64
C ARG A 38 -4.98 0.15 15.85
N ARG A 39 -5.16 1.39 15.38
CA ARG A 39 -4.13 2.44 15.46
C ARG A 39 -4.43 3.36 16.64
N ASN A 40 -3.46 3.57 17.51
CA ASN A 40 -3.56 4.52 18.63
C ASN A 40 -3.03 5.89 18.20
N TRP A 41 -3.88 6.91 18.24
CA TRP A 41 -3.49 8.32 18.12
C TRP A 41 -3.82 9.04 19.43
N GLY A 42 -2.79 9.37 20.21
CA GLY A 42 -2.92 10.31 21.32
C GLY A 42 -3.89 9.91 22.45
N GLY A 43 -4.29 8.64 22.54
CA GLY A 43 -5.23 8.14 23.57
C GLY A 43 -6.52 7.52 23.01
N GLU A 44 -6.80 7.69 21.71
CA GLU A 44 -7.98 7.09 21.06
C GLU A 44 -7.58 5.90 20.17
N TYR A 45 -8.36 4.82 20.26
CA TYR A 45 -8.17 3.59 19.47
C TYR A 45 -9.10 3.61 18.27
N GLU A 46 -8.59 4.05 17.13
CA GLU A 46 -9.34 4.02 15.88
C GLU A 46 -9.08 2.74 15.10
N ASN A 47 -10.14 2.24 14.49
CA ASN A 47 -10.11 1.08 13.65
C ASN A 47 -9.75 1.51 12.23
N VAL A 48 -8.59 1.06 11.75
CA VAL A 48 -8.10 1.37 10.40
C VAL A 48 -8.15 0.10 9.58
N ALA A 49 -8.91 0.13 8.48
CA ALA A 49 -8.87 -0.92 7.47
C ALA A 49 -7.88 -0.51 6.37
N ILE A 50 -6.94 -1.40 6.05
CA ILE A 50 -6.03 -1.28 4.93
C ILE A 50 -6.46 -2.29 3.88
N LEU A 51 -6.71 -1.83 2.66
CA LEU A 51 -7.01 -2.69 1.53
C LEU A 51 -5.77 -2.79 0.63
N VAL A 52 -5.39 -4.00 0.27
CA VAL A 52 -4.27 -4.31 -0.63
C VAL A 52 -4.85 -4.96 -1.88
N ALA A 53 -4.67 -4.32 -3.03
CA ALA A 53 -5.03 -4.90 -4.32
C ALA A 53 -3.81 -5.59 -4.94
N ILE A 54 -3.96 -6.82 -5.41
CA ILE A 54 -2.93 -7.58 -6.11
C ILE A 54 -3.51 -8.03 -7.44
N ALA A 55 -2.87 -7.61 -8.53
CA ALA A 55 -3.29 -7.92 -9.89
C ALA A 55 -2.26 -8.82 -10.58
N VAL A 56 -2.72 -9.75 -11.43
CA VAL A 56 -1.86 -10.58 -12.27
C VAL A 56 -2.02 -10.12 -13.71
N ASN A 57 -0.92 -9.71 -14.35
CA ASN A 57 -0.93 -9.27 -15.73
C ASN A 57 -0.97 -10.45 -16.72
N GLU A 58 -1.14 -10.18 -18.01
CA GLU A 58 -1.23 -11.21 -19.07
C GLU A 58 0.01 -12.10 -19.18
N ALA A 59 1.18 -11.61 -18.74
CA ALA A 59 2.43 -12.37 -18.70
C ALA A 59 2.57 -13.22 -17.42
N GLY A 60 1.58 -13.21 -16.53
CA GLY A 60 1.57 -13.99 -15.29
C GLY A 60 2.34 -13.37 -14.12
N TYR A 61 2.80 -12.12 -14.24
CA TYR A 61 3.47 -11.42 -13.16
C TYR A 61 2.48 -10.70 -12.24
N ARG A 62 2.80 -10.67 -10.94
CA ARG A 62 1.99 -10.01 -9.91
C ARG A 62 2.43 -8.56 -9.77
N GLU A 63 1.46 -7.66 -9.66
CA GLU A 63 1.65 -6.25 -9.34
C GLU A 63 0.75 -5.86 -8.17
N VAL A 64 1.30 -5.02 -7.29
CA VAL A 64 0.66 -4.45 -6.10
C VAL A 64 0.68 -2.93 -6.22
#